data_AF-A0A7D5W604-F1
#
_entry.id   AF-A0A7D5W604-F1
#
_cell.length_a   1.000
_cell.length_b   1.000
_cell.length_c   1.000
_cell.angle_alpha   90.00
_cell.angle_beta   90.00
_cell.angle_gamma   90.00
#
_symmetry.space_group_name_H-M   'P 1'
#
loop_
_entity.id
_entity.type
_entity.pdbx_description
1 polymer ?
#
loop_
_entity_poly.entity_id
_entity_poly.type
_entity_poly.pdbx_seq_one_letter_code
_entity_poly.pdbx_strand_id
1 'polypeptide(L)'
;MITPRDILSSASAIYDNVKSKNYTKSELELKHRNCARMAYYSILHLSKDLIDESCVNIDTSGISGTHEIVIRKLLAINSDLSNSLAQDLISCRVIRVKADYYLHKNFSANDAYKVLRKAEKAFNLFEEKFSTGT
;
A
#
# COMPACT_ATOMS: atom_id res chain seq x y z
N MET A 1 -17.01 9.79 2.64
CA MET A 1 -16.18 8.66 3.12
C MET A 1 -14.94 8.63 2.27
N ILE A 2 -13.74 8.50 2.84
CA ILE A 2 -12.48 8.42 2.07
C ILE A 2 -12.28 6.96 1.66
N THR A 3 -12.02 6.71 0.38
CA THR A 3 -11.80 5.36 -0.17
C THR A 3 -10.32 5.00 -0.26
N PRO A 4 -9.96 3.71 -0.40
CA PRO A 4 -8.58 3.31 -0.69
C PRO A 4 -8.02 3.98 -1.96
N ARG A 5 -8.88 4.20 -2.97
CA ARG A 5 -8.52 4.88 -4.22
C ARG A 5 -8.16 6.34 -3.99
N ASP A 6 -8.90 7.06 -3.15
CA ASP A 6 -8.61 8.45 -2.79
C ASP A 6 -7.23 8.59 -2.12
N ILE A 7 -6.86 7.60 -1.29
CA ILE A 7 -5.54 7.54 -0.64
C ILE A 7 -4.45 7.33 -1.70
N LEU A 8 -4.66 6.44 -2.67
CA LEU A 8 -3.72 6.22 -3.79
C LEU A 8 -3.56 7.48 -4.64
N SER A 9 -4.66 8.14 -5.02
CA SER A 9 -4.65 9.38 -5.80
C SER A 9 -3.87 10.47 -5.07
N SER A 10 -4.02 10.57 -3.75
CA SER A 10 -3.24 11.50 -2.93
C SER A 10 -1.75 11.16 -2.90
N ALA A 11 -1.39 9.87 -2.82
CA ALA A 11 0.00 9.42 -2.89
C ALA A 11 0.65 9.78 -4.23
N SER A 12 -0.06 9.53 -5.33
CA SER A 12 0.35 9.86 -6.69
C SER A 12 0.55 11.37 -6.86
N ALA A 13 -0.42 12.18 -6.41
CA ALA A 13 -0.32 13.63 -6.44
C ALA A 13 0.88 14.16 -5.63
N ILE A 14 1.22 13.56 -4.48
CA ILE A 14 2.43 13.93 -3.73
C ILE A 14 3.67 13.66 -4.57
N TYR A 15 3.75 12.50 -5.20
CA TYR A 15 4.92 12.10 -5.99
C TYR A 15 5.15 13.01 -7.20
N ASP A 16 4.09 13.34 -7.94
CA ASP A 16 4.18 14.14 -9.15
C ASP A 16 4.49 15.62 -8.86
N ASN A 17 3.89 16.17 -7.80
CA ASN A 17 4.08 17.57 -7.43
C ASN A 17 5.47 17.89 -6.88
N VAL A 18 6.27 16.88 -6.52
CA VAL A 18 7.65 17.08 -6.03
C VAL A 18 8.53 17.78 -7.08
N LYS A 19 8.28 17.58 -8.38
CA LYS A 19 9.06 18.23 -9.46
C LYS A 19 8.65 19.67 -9.73
N SER A 20 7.50 20.11 -9.24
CA SER A 20 6.87 21.39 -9.62
C SER A 20 7.21 22.56 -8.69
N LYS A 21 7.94 22.32 -7.59
CA LYS A 21 8.20 23.34 -6.56
C LYS A 21 9.65 23.30 -6.06
N ASN A 22 10.13 24.45 -5.61
CA ASN A 22 11.45 24.62 -5.00
C ASN A 22 11.44 24.15 -3.53
N TYR A 23 11.44 22.83 -3.32
CA TYR A 23 11.54 22.24 -1.99
C TYR A 23 13.00 22.11 -1.53
N THR A 24 13.23 22.28 -0.23
CA THR A 24 14.48 21.89 0.41
C THR A 24 14.63 20.36 0.42
N LYS A 25 15.85 19.87 0.65
CA LYS A 25 16.14 18.42 0.70
C LYS A 25 15.32 17.68 1.76
N SER A 26 15.13 18.27 2.94
CA SER A 26 14.33 17.68 4.02
C SER A 26 12.84 17.63 3.68
N GLU A 27 12.31 18.66 3.03
CA GLU A 27 10.92 18.68 2.56
C GLU A 27 10.69 17.63 1.47
N LEU A 28 11.62 17.48 0.53
CA LEU A 28 11.58 16.43 -0.49
C LEU A 28 11.51 15.04 0.14
N GLU A 29 12.40 14.75 1.08
CA GLU A 29 12.41 13.48 1.80
C GLU A 29 11.09 13.24 2.54
N LEU A 30 10.55 14.25 3.22
CA LEU A 30 9.26 14.17 3.90
C LEU A 30 8.11 13.86 2.93
N LYS A 31 8.09 14.48 1.73
CA LYS A 31 7.11 14.17 0.70
C LYS A 31 7.24 12.73 0.21
N HIS A 32 8.46 12.25 -0.04
CA HIS A 32 8.67 10.86 -0.48
C HIS A 32 8.24 9.84 0.58
N ARG A 33 8.54 10.08 1.86
CA ARG A 33 8.05 9.24 2.96
C ARG A 33 6.53 9.20 3.02
N ASN A 34 5.90 10.37 2.91
CA ASN A 34 4.43 10.47 2.90
C ASN A 34 3.81 9.73 1.71
N CYS A 35 4.37 9.88 0.50
CA CYS A 35 3.95 9.12 -0.67
C CYS A 35 4.01 7.61 -0.41
N ALA A 36 5.15 7.10 0.06
CA ALA A 36 5.32 5.67 0.33
C ALA A 36 4.35 5.15 1.39
N ARG A 37 4.15 5.93 2.47
CA ARG A 37 3.20 5.62 3.52
C ARG A 37 1.79 5.51 2.97
N MET A 38 1.32 6.53 2.25
CA MET A 38 -0.04 6.56 1.70
C MET A 38 -0.26 5.43 0.68
N ALA A 39 0.69 5.20 -0.23
CA ALA A 39 0.60 4.11 -1.19
C ALA A 39 0.56 2.72 -0.53
N TYR A 40 1.30 2.52 0.58
CA TYR A 40 1.19 1.27 1.33
C TYR A 40 -0.18 1.12 1.99
N TYR A 41 -0.68 2.18 2.64
CA TYR A 41 -1.98 2.13 3.31
C TYR A 41 -3.14 1.99 2.33
N SER A 42 -3.04 2.51 1.09
CA SER A 42 -4.06 2.26 0.07
C SER A 42 -4.17 0.77 -0.29
N ILE A 43 -3.04 0.07 -0.47
CA ILE A 43 -3.04 -1.39 -0.67
C ILE A 43 -3.63 -2.10 0.55
N LEU A 44 -3.27 -1.69 1.77
CA LEU A 44 -3.75 -2.31 3.00
C LEU A 44 -5.27 -2.18 3.15
N HIS A 45 -5.84 -1.02 2.82
CA HIS A 45 -7.28 -0.80 2.88
C HIS A 45 -8.02 -1.53 1.76
N LEU A 46 -7.50 -1.51 0.52
CA LEU A 46 -8.02 -2.33 -0.58
C LEU A 46 -8.06 -3.82 -0.20
N SER A 47 -7.02 -4.29 0.50
CA SER A 47 -6.95 -5.67 0.98
C SER A 47 -8.00 -6.00 2.03
N LYS A 48 -8.36 -5.03 2.89
CA LYS A 48 -9.41 -5.21 3.89
C LYS A 48 -10.78 -5.30 3.23
N ASP A 49 -11.05 -4.44 2.25
CA ASP A 49 -12.30 -4.48 1.49
C ASP A 49 -12.47 -5.86 0.82
N LEU A 50 -11.42 -6.39 0.17
CA LEU A 50 -11.43 -7.73 -0.41
C LEU A 50 -11.66 -8.85 0.63
N ILE A 51 -11.03 -8.75 1.81
CA ILE A 51 -11.20 -9.72 2.90
C ILE A 51 -12.64 -9.74 3.40
N ASP A 52 -13.22 -8.55 3.58
CA ASP A 52 -14.57 -8.37 4.10
C ASP A 52 -15.60 -8.94 3.10
N GLU A 53 -15.38 -8.74 1.79
CA GLU A 53 -16.19 -9.36 0.72
C GLU A 53 -16.04 -10.88 0.67
N SER A 54 -14.82 -11.39 0.85
CA SER A 54 -14.52 -12.84 0.75
C SER A 54 -15.03 -13.64 1.96
N CYS A 55 -15.48 -12.99 3.03
CA CYS A 55 -15.94 -13.60 4.28
C CYS A 55 -14.93 -14.61 4.88
N VAL A 56 -13.62 -14.40 4.65
CA VAL A 56 -12.59 -15.35 5.11
C VAL A 56 -12.40 -15.24 6.62
N ASN A 57 -12.46 -16.37 7.30
CA ASN A 57 -12.23 -16.46 8.73
C ASN A 57 -11.14 -17.48 9.05
N ILE A 58 -10.08 -17.02 9.71
CA ILE A 58 -8.96 -17.85 10.16
C ILE A 58 -8.68 -17.53 11.63
N ASP A 59 -8.16 -18.49 12.37
CA ASP A 59 -7.66 -18.22 13.72
C ASP A 59 -6.44 -17.29 13.66
N THR A 60 -6.55 -16.14 14.33
CA THR A 60 -5.49 -15.13 14.43
C THR A 60 -4.94 -14.97 15.83
N SER A 61 -5.34 -15.84 16.78
CA SER A 61 -4.97 -15.74 18.20
C SER A 61 -3.45 -15.79 18.44
N GLY A 62 -2.70 -16.49 17.59
CA GLY A 62 -1.23 -16.57 17.64
C GLY A 62 -0.49 -15.54 16.78
N ILE A 63 -1.19 -14.61 16.11
CA ILE A 63 -0.58 -13.67 15.16
C ILE A 63 -0.46 -12.26 15.79
N SER A 64 0.77 -11.79 15.91
CA SER A 64 1.06 -10.43 16.37
C SER A 64 1.05 -9.42 15.21
N GLY A 65 0.27 -8.35 15.37
CA GLY A 65 0.27 -7.19 14.48
C GLY A 65 -0.84 -7.20 13.43
N THR A 66 -1.54 -6.07 13.33
CA THR A 66 -2.73 -5.92 12.47
C THR A 66 -2.44 -6.10 10.98
N HIS A 67 -1.25 -5.73 10.50
CA HIS A 67 -0.86 -5.87 9.10
C HIS A 67 -0.50 -7.31 8.74
N GLU A 68 0.05 -8.08 9.71
CA GLU A 68 0.33 -9.51 9.51
C GLU A 68 -0.99 -10.28 9.44
N ILE A 69 -1.97 -9.94 10.29
CA ILE A 69 -3.32 -10.52 10.24
C ILE A 69 -3.96 -10.34 8.85
N VAL A 70 -3.90 -9.12 8.29
CA VAL A 70 -4.42 -8.86 6.93
C VAL A 70 -3.72 -9.73 5.89
N ILE A 71 -2.38 -9.84 5.93
CA ILE A 71 -1.63 -10.69 5.01
C ILE A 71 -2.04 -12.16 5.13
N ARG A 72 -2.23 -12.67 6.35
CA ARG A 72 -2.64 -14.06 6.57
C ARG A 72 -4.04 -14.34 6.06
N LYS A 73 -4.97 -13.39 6.25
CA LYS A 73 -6.32 -13.48 5.69
C LYS A 73 -6.30 -13.47 4.15
N LEU A 74 -5.49 -12.61 3.53
CA LEU A 74 -5.33 -12.60 2.06
C LEU A 74 -4.82 -13.93 1.52
N LEU A 75 -3.80 -14.51 2.16
CA LEU A 75 -3.26 -15.81 1.77
C LEU A 75 -4.28 -16.95 1.96
N ALA A 76 -5.19 -16.81 2.93
CA ALA A 76 -6.25 -17.79 3.17
C ALA A 76 -7.39 -17.74 2.14
N ILE A 77 -7.63 -16.62 1.46
CA ILE A 77 -8.61 -16.52 0.36
C ILE A 77 -8.19 -17.41 -0.83
N ASN A 78 -6.89 -17.65 -1.01
CA ASN A 78 -6.33 -18.51 -2.05
C ASN A 78 -6.75 -18.13 -3.49
N SER A 79 -6.73 -16.84 -3.81
CA SER A 79 -6.92 -16.32 -5.17
C SER A 79 -5.66 -15.63 -5.69
N ASP A 80 -5.48 -15.54 -7.00
CA ASP A 80 -4.31 -14.83 -7.57
C ASP A 80 -4.24 -13.36 -7.12
N LEU A 81 -5.40 -12.70 -7.01
CA LEU A 81 -5.48 -11.30 -6.59
C LEU A 81 -5.08 -11.16 -5.12
N SER A 82 -5.66 -11.97 -4.23
CA SER A 82 -5.34 -11.91 -2.81
C SER A 82 -3.87 -12.29 -2.54
N ASN A 83 -3.34 -13.28 -3.26
CA ASN A 83 -1.93 -13.64 -3.21
C ASN A 83 -1.03 -12.50 -3.68
N SER A 84 -1.37 -11.83 -4.80
CA SER A 84 -0.61 -10.67 -5.29
C SER A 84 -0.60 -9.53 -4.27
N LEU A 85 -1.76 -9.20 -3.69
CA LEU A 85 -1.87 -8.16 -2.65
C LEU A 85 -1.03 -8.51 -1.41
N ALA A 86 -1.04 -9.78 -0.98
CA ALA A 86 -0.23 -10.23 0.14
C ALA A 86 1.27 -10.05 -0.14
N GLN A 87 1.74 -10.43 -1.33
CA GLN A 87 3.15 -10.26 -1.72
C GLN A 87 3.56 -8.79 -1.83
N ASP A 88 2.67 -7.92 -2.32
CA ASP A 88 2.92 -6.48 -2.36
C ASP A 88 3.00 -5.89 -0.95
N LEU A 89 2.10 -6.27 -0.03
CA LEU A 89 2.17 -5.84 1.37
C LEU A 89 3.44 -6.33 2.08
N ILE A 90 3.88 -7.57 1.83
CA ILE A 90 5.11 -8.13 2.39
C ILE A 90 6.32 -7.34 1.88
N SER A 91 6.44 -7.18 0.56
CA SER A 91 7.60 -6.54 -0.06
C SER A 91 7.70 -5.04 0.25
N CYS A 92 6.57 -4.34 0.37
CA CYS A 92 6.55 -2.92 0.72
C CYS A 92 6.67 -2.65 2.23
N ARG A 93 6.50 -3.65 3.10
CA ARG A 93 6.52 -3.50 4.57
C ARG A 93 7.79 -2.80 5.04
N VAL A 94 8.96 -3.24 4.57
CA VAL A 94 10.26 -2.69 4.99
C VAL A 94 10.40 -1.22 4.62
N ILE A 95 9.94 -0.84 3.41
CA ILE A 95 9.98 0.55 2.94
C ILE A 95 9.03 1.41 3.77
N ARG A 96 7.82 0.94 4.06
CA ARG A 96 6.86 1.68 4.89
C ARG A 96 7.33 1.81 6.35
N VAL A 97 7.91 0.77 6.96
CA VAL A 97 8.54 0.88 8.30
C VAL A 97 9.63 1.95 8.29
N LYS A 98 10.49 1.94 7.27
CA LYS A 98 11.55 2.93 7.12
C LYS A 98 10.98 4.34 7.00
N ALA A 99 9.91 4.52 6.21
CA ALA A 99 9.23 5.80 6.03
C ALA A 99 8.68 6.35 7.35
N ASP A 100 7.99 5.50 8.13
CA ASP A 100 7.26 5.88 9.33
C ASP A 100 8.15 6.07 10.56
N TYR A 101 9.16 5.20 10.76
CA TYR A 101 9.84 5.09 12.06
C TYR A 101 11.34 5.42 12.00
N TYR A 102 11.98 5.37 10.82
CA TYR A 102 13.43 5.55 10.70
C TYR A 102 13.78 6.88 10.05
N LEU A 103 13.49 7.99 10.76
CA LEU A 103 13.81 9.36 10.31
C LEU A 103 15.32 9.61 10.16
N HIS A 104 16.15 8.89 10.90
CA HIS A 104 17.61 8.97 10.80
C HIS A 104 18.19 8.25 9.56
N LYS A 105 17.38 7.47 8.82
CA LYS A 105 17.82 6.75 7.61
C LYS A 105 17.34 7.48 6.37
N ASN A 106 18.24 7.82 5.45
CA ASN A 106 17.89 8.48 4.19
C ASN A 106 16.74 7.77 3.44
N PHE A 107 15.73 8.52 3.02
CA PHE A 107 14.61 8.02 2.22
C PHE A 107 14.55 8.71 0.86
N SER A 108 14.66 7.93 -0.22
CA SER A 108 14.82 8.45 -1.58
C SER A 108 13.51 8.50 -2.37
N ALA A 109 13.52 9.26 -3.47
CA ALA A 109 12.43 9.23 -4.45
C ALA A 109 12.17 7.81 -5.00
N ASN A 110 13.21 7.00 -5.14
CA ASN A 110 13.09 5.62 -5.61
C ASN A 110 12.39 4.71 -4.58
N ASP A 111 12.60 4.95 -3.28
CA ASP A 111 11.89 4.22 -2.22
C ASP A 111 10.37 4.48 -2.34
N ALA A 112 9.97 5.74 -2.52
CA ALA A 112 8.57 6.11 -2.73
C ALA A 112 7.99 5.52 -4.03
N TYR A 113 8.76 5.62 -5.12
CA TYR A 113 8.36 5.12 -6.45
C TYR A 113 8.00 3.63 -6.41
N LYS A 114 8.83 2.81 -5.77
CA LYS A 114 8.61 1.35 -5.69
C LYS A 114 7.27 1.00 -5.04
N VAL A 115 6.91 1.68 -3.96
CA VAL A 115 5.63 1.42 -3.27
C VAL A 115 4.47 1.96 -4.09
N LEU A 116 4.60 3.16 -4.67
CA LEU A 116 3.56 3.77 -5.49
C LEU A 116 3.21 2.92 -6.71
N ARG A 117 4.21 2.45 -7.49
CA ARG A 117 3.94 1.62 -8.68
C ARG A 117 3.29 0.28 -8.34
N LYS A 118 3.64 -0.31 -7.20
CA LYS A 118 2.97 -1.52 -6.70
C LYS A 118 1.52 -1.25 -6.34
N ALA A 119 1.25 -0.13 -5.66
CA ALA A 119 -0.11 0.26 -5.34
C ALA A 119 -0.95 0.50 -6.60
N GLU A 120 -0.44 1.27 -7.57
CA GLU A 120 -1.13 1.50 -8.85
C GLU A 120 -1.43 0.19 -9.58
N LYS A 121 -0.45 -0.73 -9.67
CA LYS A 121 -0.64 -2.04 -10.28
C LYS A 121 -1.70 -2.87 -9.56
N ALA A 122 -1.69 -2.87 -8.22
CA ALA A 122 -2.66 -3.61 -7.42
C ALA A 122 -4.09 -3.13 -7.67
N PHE A 123 -4.31 -1.82 -7.79
CA PHE A 123 -5.62 -1.26 -8.10
C PHE A 123 -6.07 -1.57 -9.52
N ASN A 124 -5.17 -1.51 -10.51
CA ASN A 124 -5.51 -1.88 -11.89
C ASN A 124 -5.95 -3.36 -11.96
N LEU A 125 -5.21 -4.27 -11.31
CA LEU A 125 -5.56 -5.69 -11.25
C LEU A 125 -6.90 -5.92 -10.54
N PHE A 126 -7.20 -5.16 -9.49
CA PHE A 126 -8.47 -5.21 -8.80
C PHE A 126 -9.60 -4.78 -9.75
N GLU A 127 -9.48 -3.61 -10.39
CA GLU A 127 -10.49 -3.07 -11.31
C GLU A 127 -10.74 -3.99 -12.51
N GLU A 128 -9.70 -4.60 -13.09
CA GLU A 128 -9.83 -5.56 -14.19
C GLU A 128 -10.66 -6.79 -13.79
N LYS A 129 -10.44 -7.35 -12.59
CA LYS A 129 -11.15 -8.55 -12.13
C LYS A 129 -12.60 -8.29 -11.70
N PHE A 130 -12.88 -7.10 -11.19
CA PHE A 130 -14.25 -6.72 -10.82
C PHE A 130 -15.08 -6.17 -12.01
N SER A 131 -14.42 -5.63 -13.04
CA SER A 131 -15.12 -5.19 -14.27
C SER A 131 -15.48 -6.33 -15.23
N THR A 132 -14.84 -7.49 -15.07
CA THR A 132 -15.08 -8.69 -15.90
C THR A 132 -16.06 -9.69 -15.26
N GLY A 133 -16.68 -9.30 -14.14
CA GLY A 133 -17.62 -10.11 -13.36
C GLY A 133 -19.12 -9.83 -13.61
N THR A 134 -19.49 -9.23 -14.74
CA THR A 134 -20.89 -9.09 -15.22
C THR A 134 -21.14 -9.99 -16.42
#